data_AF-A0A833GAG1-F1
#
_entry.id   AF-A0A833GAG1-F1
#
_cell.length_a   1.000
_cell.length_b   1.000
_cell.length_c   1.000
_cell.angle_alpha   90.00
_cell.angle_beta   90.00
_cell.angle_gamma   90.00
#
_symmetry.space_group_name_H-M   'P 1'
#
loop_
_entity.id
_entity.type
_entity.pdbx_description
1 polymer ?
#
loop_
_entity_poly.entity_id
_entity_poly.type
_entity_poly.pdbx_seq_one_letter_code
_entity_poly.pdbx_strand_id
1 'polypeptide(L)'
;DNSHIMGTNPVGAMVVAGPDGFVKGQYRKFNIRSTDPTPGDDYAMMREVLGRRFARLLKEAGPRDAATGDAEAMGPWPDLVLIDGGRGQLAAATTALAELGVADVPLVGVAKGPDRDAGKETFFMAGREPFMLQPRDPVLYFVQRLRDEAHRFAIGSHRARRKIDMGHNPLDEVAGIGPTRKRALLRHFGTAKAVSRASVEDLIAVQGISEQMAKLIYDHFHEQAG
;
A
#
# COMPACT_ATOMS: atom_id res chain seq x y z
N ASP A 1 6.40 4.29 3.38
CA ASP A 1 6.37 2.98 4.05
C ASP A 1 5.81 1.96 3.07
N ASN A 2 6.55 0.88 2.83
CA ASN A 2 6.13 -0.26 2.01
C ASN A 2 5.88 -1.45 2.94
N SER A 3 4.93 -1.28 3.87
CA SER A 3 4.65 -2.30 4.87
C SER A 3 4.07 -3.54 4.19
N HIS A 4 4.81 -4.65 4.28
CA HIS A 4 4.33 -6.00 4.02
C HIS A 4 3.36 -6.41 5.13
N ILE A 5 2.11 -5.98 5.03
CA ILE A 5 1.07 -6.43 5.94
C ILE A 5 0.70 -7.85 5.51
N MET A 6 1.02 -8.81 6.36
CA MET A 6 0.86 -10.25 6.16
C MET A 6 -0.35 -10.62 5.29
N GLY A 7 -0.06 -11.11 4.08
CA GLY A 7 -0.86 -12.14 3.42
C GLY A 7 -1.78 -11.73 2.28
N THR A 8 -2.26 -10.49 2.17
CA THR A 8 -3.10 -10.09 1.01
C THR A 8 -3.12 -8.57 0.80
N ASN A 9 -2.66 -8.12 -0.37
CA ASN A 9 -2.65 -6.73 -0.88
C ASN A 9 -1.54 -5.82 -0.31
N PRO A 10 -0.34 -5.82 -0.92
CA PRO A 10 0.68 -4.84 -0.61
C PRO A 10 0.16 -3.41 -0.88
N VAL A 11 0.38 -2.51 0.08
CA VAL A 11 0.01 -1.09 -0.03
C VAL A 11 1.25 -0.23 0.20
N GLY A 12 1.57 0.60 -0.79
CA GLY A 12 2.52 1.69 -0.62
C GLY A 12 1.83 2.88 0.07
N ALA A 13 2.41 3.39 1.16
CA ALA A 13 1.88 4.55 1.88
C ALA A 13 2.88 5.71 1.85
N MET A 14 2.37 6.89 1.47
CA MET A 14 3.11 8.14 1.41
C MET A 14 2.39 9.19 2.27
N VAL A 15 3.16 9.83 3.14
CA VAL A 15 2.75 10.96 3.97
C VAL A 15 3.58 12.18 3.59
N VAL A 16 3.04 13.38 3.86
CA VAL A 16 3.70 14.65 3.54
C VAL A 16 3.76 15.51 4.79
N ALA A 17 4.88 16.16 5.03
CA ALA A 17 5.06 17.14 6.09
C ALA A 17 5.67 18.41 5.50
N GLY A 18 5.23 19.56 6.00
CA GLY A 18 5.78 20.88 5.71
C GLY A 18 6.17 21.60 7.00
N PRO A 19 6.46 22.92 6.94
CA PRO A 19 6.88 23.72 8.09
C PRO A 19 5.91 23.65 9.28
N ASP A 20 4.60 23.65 9.00
CA ASP A 20 3.54 23.59 10.02
C ASP A 20 3.16 22.16 10.47
N GLY A 21 3.90 21.16 9.98
CA GLY A 21 3.68 19.74 10.29
C GLY A 21 2.98 18.96 9.18
N PHE A 22 2.16 17.98 9.56
CA PHE A 22 1.62 16.99 8.63
C PHE A 22 0.55 17.55 7.68
N VAL A 23 0.80 17.46 6.37
CA VAL A 23 -0.12 17.91 5.32
C VAL A 23 -1.00 16.74 4.87
N LYS A 24 -1.97 16.38 5.71
CA LYS A 24 -2.82 15.18 5.53
C LYS A 24 -3.55 15.12 4.18
N GLY A 25 -3.95 16.26 3.61
CA GLY A 25 -4.60 16.34 2.29
C GLY A 25 -3.71 15.85 1.13
N GLN A 26 -2.39 15.81 1.34
CA GLN A 26 -1.42 15.34 0.35
C GLN A 26 -0.98 13.88 0.55
N TYR A 27 -1.53 13.19 1.55
CA TYR A 27 -1.22 11.78 1.77
C TYR A 27 -1.77 10.92 0.64
N ARG A 28 -1.04 9.86 0.26
CA ARG A 28 -1.46 8.95 -0.82
C ARG A 28 -1.20 7.50 -0.46
N LYS A 29 -2.13 6.64 -0.89
CA LYS A 29 -2.00 5.19 -0.82
C LYS A 29 -1.98 4.65 -2.23
N PHE A 30 -1.12 3.67 -2.45
CA PHE A 30 -0.93 3.04 -3.74
C PHE A 30 -1.27 1.56 -3.56
N ASN A 31 -2.34 1.13 -4.22
CA ASN A 31 -2.67 -0.28 -4.32
C ASN A 31 -1.68 -0.91 -5.30
N ILE A 32 -0.88 -1.85 -4.81
CA ILE A 32 0.07 -2.58 -5.65
C ILE A 32 -0.68 -3.74 -6.28
N ARG A 33 -0.56 -3.87 -7.61
CA ARG A 33 -1.30 -4.89 -8.38
C ARG A 33 -0.55 -6.22 -8.49
N SER A 34 0.76 -6.24 -8.19
CA SER A 34 1.56 -7.46 -8.20
C SER A 34 1.26 -8.28 -6.93
N THR A 35 0.86 -9.54 -7.11
CA THR A 35 0.39 -10.43 -6.03
C THR A 35 1.31 -11.59 -5.72
N ASP A 36 2.48 -11.68 -6.36
CA ASP A 36 3.46 -12.74 -6.08
C ASP A 36 4.61 -12.20 -5.23
N PRO A 37 4.66 -12.55 -3.92
CA PRO A 37 5.73 -12.14 -3.03
C PRO A 37 7.02 -12.88 -3.38
N THR A 38 7.70 -12.45 -4.43
CA THR A 38 9.04 -12.89 -4.78
C THR A 38 10.04 -12.04 -4.00
N PRO A 39 11.13 -12.59 -3.44
CA PRO A 39 12.20 -11.77 -2.86
C PRO A 39 12.67 -10.70 -3.86
N GLY A 40 12.53 -9.42 -3.50
CA GLY A 40 12.76 -8.27 -4.40
C GLY A 40 11.51 -7.49 -4.81
N ASP A 41 10.31 -7.99 -4.49
CA ASP A 41 9.03 -7.31 -4.79
C ASP A 41 8.93 -5.93 -4.10
N ASP A 42 9.55 -5.74 -2.93
CA ASP A 42 9.70 -4.43 -2.27
C ASP A 42 10.31 -3.35 -3.17
N TYR A 43 11.25 -3.73 -4.05
CA TYR A 43 11.89 -2.80 -4.99
C TYR A 43 10.94 -2.46 -6.14
N ALA A 44 10.22 -3.45 -6.67
CA ALA A 44 9.20 -3.25 -7.69
C ALA A 44 8.08 -2.34 -7.17
N MET A 45 7.63 -2.57 -5.93
CA MET A 45 6.68 -1.72 -5.21
C MET A 45 7.19 -0.28 -5.10
N MET A 46 8.45 -0.10 -4.68
CA MET A 46 9.06 1.23 -4.56
C MET A 46 9.06 1.97 -5.91
N ARG A 47 9.47 1.27 -6.98
CA ARG A 47 9.45 1.81 -8.34
C ARG A 47 8.05 2.19 -8.79
N GLU A 48 7.04 1.35 -8.53
CA GLU A 48 5.64 1.62 -8.91
C GLU A 48 5.09 2.85 -8.17
N VAL A 49 5.31 2.94 -6.86
CA VAL A 49 4.83 4.05 -6.02
C VAL A 49 5.45 5.37 -6.46
N LEU A 50 6.78 5.43 -6.50
CA LEU A 50 7.50 6.64 -6.84
C LEU A 50 7.28 7.02 -8.31
N GLY A 51 7.32 6.04 -9.20
CA GLY A 51 7.04 6.23 -10.63
C GLY A 51 5.69 6.90 -10.85
N ARG A 52 4.62 6.37 -10.23
CA ARG A 52 3.28 6.97 -10.33
C ARG A 52 3.19 8.36 -9.71
N ARG A 53 3.80 8.57 -8.55
CA ARG A 53 3.76 9.87 -7.85
C ARG A 53 4.44 10.96 -8.67
N PHE A 54 5.67 10.70 -9.11
CA PHE A 54 6.50 11.68 -9.80
C PHE A 54 6.08 11.89 -11.25
N ALA A 55 5.61 10.85 -11.97
CA ALA A 55 5.02 11.03 -13.29
C ALA A 55 3.76 11.93 -13.24
N ARG A 56 2.91 11.74 -12.23
CA ARG A 56 1.75 12.61 -12.02
C ARG A 56 2.16 14.03 -11.65
N LEU A 57 3.17 14.18 -10.78
CA LEU A 57 3.69 15.48 -10.39
C LEU A 57 4.25 16.26 -11.59
N LEU A 58 5.04 15.61 -12.44
CA LEU A 58 5.54 16.18 -13.70
C LEU A 58 4.41 16.64 -14.62
N LYS A 59 3.32 15.88 -14.70
CA LYS A 59 2.14 16.25 -15.51
C LYS A 59 1.39 17.45 -14.94
N GLU A 60 1.25 17.54 -13.62
CA GLU A 60 0.45 18.58 -12.95
C GLU A 60 1.22 19.88 -12.72
N ALA A 61 2.51 19.79 -12.40
CA ALA A 61 3.34 20.93 -11.99
C ALA A 61 4.49 21.25 -12.96
N GLY A 62 4.69 20.44 -14.00
CA GLY A 62 5.84 20.54 -14.89
C GLY A 62 7.14 20.02 -14.26
N PRO A 63 8.27 20.12 -15.00
CA PRO A 63 9.60 19.81 -14.47
C PRO A 63 9.90 20.60 -13.21
N ARG A 64 10.73 20.03 -12.32
CA ARG A 64 11.21 20.77 -11.15
C ARG A 64 12.09 21.93 -11.62
N ASP A 65 11.68 23.14 -11.28
CA ASP A 65 12.54 24.31 -11.43
C ASP A 65 13.39 24.44 -10.17
N ALA A 66 14.67 24.11 -10.29
CA ALA A 66 15.63 24.23 -9.18
C ALA A 66 15.96 25.68 -8.83
N ALA A 67 15.56 26.66 -9.65
CA ALA A 67 15.87 28.07 -9.48
C ALA A 67 14.83 28.85 -8.66
N THR A 68 13.59 28.35 -8.55
CA THR A 68 12.52 28.99 -7.74
C THR A 68 12.54 28.46 -6.31
N GLY A 69 13.64 28.72 -5.60
CA GLY A 69 13.83 28.38 -4.19
C GLY A 69 13.23 29.42 -3.25
N ASP A 70 11.96 29.78 -3.41
CA ASP A 70 11.26 30.56 -2.40
C ASP A 70 10.95 29.64 -1.22
N ALA A 71 11.83 29.65 -0.22
CA ALA A 71 11.79 28.79 0.97
C ALA A 71 10.53 28.99 1.85
N GLU A 72 9.67 29.96 1.55
CA GLU A 72 8.50 30.32 2.35
C GLU A 72 7.20 29.64 1.91
N ALA A 73 7.11 29.11 0.67
CA ALA A 73 5.89 28.48 0.16
C ALA A 73 6.11 26.99 -0.15
N MET A 74 5.25 26.12 0.36
CA MET A 74 5.29 24.70 0.05
C MET A 74 4.86 24.46 -1.40
N GLY A 75 5.84 24.35 -2.29
CA GLY A 75 5.65 24.00 -3.68
C GLY A 75 5.11 22.57 -3.88
N PRO A 76 4.72 22.20 -5.11
CA PRO A 76 4.20 20.87 -5.41
C PRO A 76 5.29 19.77 -5.37
N TRP A 77 6.57 20.18 -5.46
CA TRP A 77 7.75 19.32 -5.41
C TRP A 77 8.26 19.14 -3.97
N PRO A 78 8.64 17.93 -3.57
CA PRO A 78 9.27 17.72 -2.25
C PRO A 78 10.72 18.19 -2.24
N ASP A 79 11.13 18.82 -1.15
CA ASP A 79 12.54 19.18 -0.90
C ASP A 79 13.40 17.98 -0.47
N LEU A 80 12.75 16.93 0.04
CA LEU A 80 13.38 15.70 0.51
C LEU A 80 12.37 14.55 0.46
N VAL A 81 12.81 13.39 -0.01
CA VAL A 81 12.04 12.14 0.09
C VAL A 81 12.75 11.18 1.03
N LEU A 82 12.03 10.77 2.08
CA LEU A 82 12.47 9.70 2.99
C LEU A 82 11.90 8.36 2.53
N ILE A 83 12.79 7.38 2.36
CA ILE A 83 12.47 6.01 2.00
C ILE A 83 12.62 5.14 3.23
N ASP A 84 11.54 4.47 3.65
CA ASP A 84 11.60 3.49 4.76
C ASP A 84 12.22 2.19 4.26
N GLY A 85 13.55 2.10 4.33
CA GLY A 85 14.33 1.04 3.72
C GLY A 85 15.82 1.36 3.72
N GLY A 86 16.64 0.32 3.53
CA GLY A 86 18.09 0.44 3.49
C GLY A 86 18.61 0.80 2.09
N ARG A 87 19.91 0.51 1.88
CA ARG A 87 20.64 0.83 0.64
C ARG A 87 19.95 0.31 -0.63
N GLY A 88 19.40 -0.91 -0.60
CA GLY A 88 18.72 -1.50 -1.75
C GLY A 88 17.46 -0.74 -2.16
N GLN A 89 16.61 -0.39 -1.19
CA GLN A 89 15.40 0.40 -1.43
C GLN A 89 15.73 1.81 -1.90
N LEU A 90 16.77 2.44 -1.33
CA LEU A 90 17.25 3.74 -1.80
C LEU A 90 17.71 3.67 -3.26
N ALA A 91 18.49 2.66 -3.63
CA ALA A 91 18.95 2.49 -5.00
C ALA A 91 17.77 2.31 -5.99
N ALA A 92 16.79 1.48 -5.63
CA ALA A 92 15.58 1.29 -6.43
C ALA A 92 14.77 2.59 -6.61
N ALA A 93 14.66 3.39 -5.53
CA ALA A 93 14.02 4.70 -5.58
C ALA A 93 14.77 5.68 -6.49
N THR A 94 16.09 5.73 -6.36
CA THR A 94 16.96 6.56 -7.22
C THR A 94 16.78 6.20 -8.69
N THR A 95 16.82 4.90 -9.04
CA THR A 95 16.61 4.46 -10.42
C THR A 95 15.23 4.87 -10.94
N ALA A 96 14.16 4.71 -10.15
CA ALA A 96 12.81 5.06 -10.57
C ALA A 96 12.64 6.56 -10.90
N LEU A 97 13.27 7.44 -10.10
CA LEU A 97 13.24 8.88 -10.35
C LEU A 97 14.10 9.25 -11.56
N ALA A 98 15.28 8.63 -11.70
CA ALA A 98 16.16 8.84 -12.85
C ALA A 98 15.51 8.42 -14.18
N GLU A 99 14.75 7.32 -14.20
CA GLU A 99 13.95 6.88 -15.37
C GLU A 99 12.90 7.92 -15.81
N LEU A 100 12.47 8.80 -14.89
CA LEU A 100 11.55 9.91 -15.16
C LEU A 100 12.26 11.25 -15.46
N GLY A 101 13.60 11.27 -15.51
CA GLY A 101 14.38 12.49 -15.65
C GLY A 101 14.42 13.38 -14.40
N VAL A 102 14.02 12.84 -13.24
CA VAL A 102 14.06 13.55 -11.95
C VAL A 102 15.34 13.15 -11.23
N ALA A 103 16.38 13.98 -11.29
CA ALA A 103 17.69 13.67 -10.70
C ALA A 103 18.07 14.57 -9.52
N ASP A 104 17.32 15.65 -9.30
CA ASP A 104 17.65 16.75 -8.41
C ASP A 104 16.94 16.68 -7.06
N VAL A 105 15.97 15.77 -6.89
CA VAL A 105 15.24 15.57 -5.63
C VAL A 105 16.10 14.76 -4.65
N PRO A 106 16.44 15.29 -3.47
CA PRO A 106 17.19 14.57 -2.45
C PRO A 106 16.44 13.33 -1.95
N LEU A 107 17.14 12.20 -1.90
CA LEU A 107 16.63 10.92 -1.41
C LEU A 107 17.46 10.45 -0.21
N VAL A 108 16.77 10.02 0.85
CA VAL A 108 17.41 9.42 2.03
C VAL A 108 16.70 8.12 2.38
N GLY A 109 17.47 7.03 2.45
CA GLY A 109 17.00 5.75 2.99
C GLY A 109 17.14 5.72 4.50
N VAL A 110 16.13 5.22 5.21
CA VAL A 110 16.14 5.04 6.67
C VAL A 110 15.79 3.59 6.98
N ALA A 111 16.77 2.83 7.46
CA ALA A 111 16.55 1.45 7.90
C ALA A 111 16.49 1.38 9.43
N LYS A 112 15.70 0.44 9.95
CA LYS A 112 15.78 0.07 11.38
C LYS A 112 17.16 -0.54 11.64
N GLY A 113 17.76 -0.23 12.78
CA GLY A 113 19.03 -0.82 13.19
C GLY A 113 18.95 -2.34 13.36
N PRO A 114 20.09 -3.03 13.51
CA PRO A 114 20.18 -4.50 13.57
C PRO A 114 19.27 -5.15 14.62
N ASP A 115 19.00 -4.46 15.74
CA ASP A 115 18.14 -4.95 16.82
C ASP A 115 16.66 -4.59 16.66
N ARG A 116 16.26 -3.91 15.57
CA ARG A 116 14.92 -3.34 15.36
C ARG A 116 14.42 -2.37 16.46
N ASP A 117 15.30 -1.93 17.35
CA ASP A 117 14.99 -0.91 18.35
C ASP A 117 14.81 0.46 17.70
N ALA A 118 13.79 1.20 18.15
CA ALA A 118 13.68 2.64 17.87
C ALA A 118 14.89 3.37 18.46
N GLY A 119 15.50 4.26 17.70
CA GLY A 119 16.67 5.05 18.11
C GLY A 119 18.00 4.56 17.54
N LYS A 120 18.00 3.44 16.80
CA LYS A 120 19.17 2.90 16.09
C LYS A 120 19.04 3.00 14.56
N GLU A 121 18.29 3.97 14.07
CA GLU A 121 18.12 4.16 12.63
C GLU A 121 19.44 4.44 11.92
N THR A 122 19.69 3.70 10.82
CA THR A 122 20.79 3.97 9.90
C THR A 122 20.27 4.71 8.68
N PHE A 123 20.94 5.82 8.37
CA PHE A 123 20.65 6.69 7.24
C PHE A 123 21.56 6.36 6.07
N PHE A 124 20.97 6.31 4.88
CA PHE A 124 21.65 6.02 3.62
C PHE A 124 21.42 7.19 2.65
N MET A 125 22.49 7.67 2.02
CA MET A 125 22.45 8.73 1.01
C MET A 125 23.42 8.41 -0.13
N ALA A 126 23.11 8.88 -1.33
CA ALA A 126 24.01 8.74 -2.46
C ALA A 126 25.34 9.47 -2.17
N GLY A 127 26.47 8.83 -2.49
CA GLY A 127 27.80 9.44 -2.33
C GLY A 127 28.28 9.61 -0.88
N ARG A 128 27.59 9.02 0.11
CA ARG A 128 27.99 9.10 1.53
C ARG A 128 27.95 7.73 2.20
N GLU A 129 28.89 7.50 3.12
CA GLU A 129 28.86 6.32 3.98
C GLU A 129 27.62 6.32 4.89
N PRO A 130 27.01 5.14 5.16
CA PRO A 130 25.89 5.04 6.08
C PRO A 130 26.27 5.59 7.46
N PHE A 131 25.34 6.30 8.07
CA PHE A 131 25.59 6.92 9.37
C PHE A 131 24.36 6.81 10.27
N MET A 132 24.59 7.03 11.56
CA MET A 132 23.54 7.09 12.57
C MET A 132 23.55 8.49 13.19
N LEU A 133 22.37 8.95 13.61
CA LEU A 133 22.25 10.15 14.43
C LEU A 133 22.50 9.81 15.90
N GLN A 134 22.80 10.82 16.72
CA GLN A 134 23.01 10.61 18.15
C GLN A 134 21.71 10.12 18.82
N PRO A 135 21.77 9.25 19.85
CA PRO A 135 20.60 8.64 20.49
C PRO A 135 19.53 9.57 21.11
N ARG A 136 19.64 10.90 20.97
CA ARG A 136 18.63 11.89 21.40
C ARG A 136 18.50 13.08 20.45
N ASP A 137 18.97 12.91 19.22
CA ASP A 137 18.94 13.98 18.23
C ASP A 137 17.48 14.37 17.88
N PRO A 138 17.10 15.65 17.94
CA PRO A 138 15.77 16.11 17.55
C PRO A 138 15.36 15.68 16.13
N VAL A 139 16.33 15.60 15.21
CA VAL A 139 16.10 15.15 13.83
C VAL A 139 15.73 13.67 13.81
N LEU A 140 16.37 12.86 14.64
CA LEU A 140 16.06 11.43 14.77
C LEU A 140 14.61 11.23 15.22
N TYR A 141 14.18 11.98 16.25
CA TYR A 141 12.79 11.93 16.72
C TYR A 141 11.80 12.43 15.67
N PHE A 142 12.16 13.43 14.87
CA PHE A 142 11.32 13.87 13.76
C PHE A 142 11.15 12.77 12.71
N VAL A 143 12.25 12.14 12.28
CA VAL A 143 12.22 11.04 11.30
C VAL A 143 11.40 9.86 11.83
N GLN A 144 11.54 9.52 13.11
CA GLN A 144 10.72 8.48 13.76
C GLN A 144 9.23 8.82 13.70
N ARG A 145 8.84 10.07 14.04
CA ARG A 145 7.44 10.51 13.91
C ARG A 145 6.91 10.42 12.49
N LEU A 146 7.72 10.76 11.48
CA LEU A 146 7.33 10.62 10.07
C LEU A 146 7.09 9.15 9.68
N ARG A 147 7.96 8.24 10.15
CA ARG A 147 7.84 6.80 9.90
C ARG A 147 6.63 6.21 10.60
N ASP A 148 6.43 6.53 11.87
CA ASP A 148 5.26 6.09 12.64
C ASP A 148 3.96 6.56 12.00
N GLU A 149 3.91 7.80 11.49
CA GLU A 149 2.74 8.33 10.80
C GLU A 149 2.51 7.63 9.45
N ALA A 150 3.58 7.36 8.68
CA ALA A 150 3.49 6.59 7.45
C ALA A 150 2.95 5.18 7.71
N HIS A 151 3.44 4.53 8.76
CA HIS A 151 3.01 3.22 9.19
C HIS A 151 1.55 3.21 9.67
N ARG A 152 1.17 4.17 10.52
CA ARG A 152 -0.22 4.38 10.96
C ARG A 152 -1.14 4.59 9.76
N PHE A 153 -0.71 5.39 8.78
CA PHE A 153 -1.49 5.66 7.58
C PHE A 153 -1.66 4.40 6.73
N ALA A 154 -0.61 3.62 6.54
CA ALA A 154 -0.65 2.32 5.86
C ALA A 154 -1.67 1.38 6.53
N ILE A 155 -1.56 1.15 7.84
CA ILE A 155 -2.45 0.27 8.62
C ILE A 155 -3.90 0.76 8.60
N GLY A 156 -4.13 2.08 8.70
CA GLY A 156 -5.47 2.67 8.73
C GLY A 156 -6.31 2.35 7.48
N SER A 157 -5.67 1.99 6.36
CA SER A 157 -6.38 1.55 5.14
C SER A 157 -7.16 0.25 5.35
N HIS A 158 -6.69 -0.65 6.21
CA HIS A 158 -7.31 -1.95 6.39
C HIS A 158 -8.60 -1.89 7.21
N ARG A 159 -8.76 -0.95 8.16
CA ARG A 159 -10.04 -0.82 8.87
C ARG A 159 -11.14 -0.32 7.95
N ALA A 160 -10.84 0.68 7.13
CA ALA A 160 -11.80 1.22 6.17
C ALA A 160 -12.11 0.20 5.07
N ARG A 161 -11.10 -0.48 4.53
CA ARG A 161 -11.27 -1.47 3.46
C ARG A 161 -11.89 -2.77 3.94
N ARG A 162 -11.58 -3.27 5.15
CA ARG A 162 -12.37 -4.36 5.77
C ARG A 162 -13.83 -3.96 5.98
N LYS A 163 -14.12 -2.72 6.37
CA LYS A 163 -15.50 -2.24 6.51
C LYS A 163 -16.25 -2.19 5.16
N ILE A 164 -15.53 -1.93 4.06
CA ILE A 164 -16.08 -1.90 2.69
C ILE A 164 -16.20 -3.32 2.09
N ASP A 165 -15.17 -4.16 2.22
CA ASP A 165 -15.18 -5.56 1.77
C ASP A 165 -16.14 -6.41 2.62
N MET A 166 -16.40 -6.06 3.87
CA MET A 166 -17.50 -6.63 4.66
C MET A 166 -18.89 -6.18 4.18
N GLY A 167 -18.97 -5.10 3.38
CA GLY A 167 -20.22 -4.55 2.84
C GLY A 167 -20.64 -5.16 1.51
N HIS A 168 -19.71 -5.61 0.66
CA HIS A 168 -19.99 -6.34 -0.57
C HIS A 168 -19.73 -7.83 -0.36
N ASN A 169 -20.76 -8.58 0.04
CA ASN A 169 -20.68 -10.03 0.00
C ASN A 169 -20.96 -10.46 -1.45
N PRO A 170 -20.07 -11.20 -2.13
CA PRO A 170 -20.29 -11.58 -3.52
C PRO A 170 -21.52 -12.47 -3.71
N LEU A 171 -22.06 -13.07 -2.65
CA LEU A 171 -23.36 -13.72 -2.70
C LEU A 171 -24.50 -12.72 -2.98
N ASP A 172 -24.40 -11.45 -2.59
CA ASP A 172 -25.43 -10.44 -2.85
C ASP A 172 -25.65 -10.15 -4.36
N GLU A 173 -24.70 -10.55 -5.21
CA GLU A 173 -24.78 -10.40 -6.66
C GLU A 173 -25.43 -11.62 -7.34
N VAL A 174 -25.64 -12.72 -6.61
CA VAL A 174 -26.34 -13.90 -7.11
C VAL A 174 -27.84 -13.62 -7.13
N ALA A 175 -28.41 -13.55 -8.34
CA ALA A 175 -29.84 -13.29 -8.54
C ALA A 175 -30.70 -14.29 -7.73
N GLY A 176 -31.64 -13.78 -6.93
CA GLY A 176 -32.56 -14.64 -6.18
C GLY A 176 -31.99 -15.29 -4.91
N ILE A 177 -30.76 -14.94 -4.50
CA ILE A 177 -30.27 -15.30 -3.17
C ILE A 177 -30.79 -14.29 -2.13
N GLY A 178 -31.65 -14.77 -1.24
CA GLY A 178 -32.15 -13.99 -0.11
C GLY A 178 -31.26 -14.10 1.14
N PRO A 179 -31.46 -13.24 2.14
CA PRO A 179 -30.66 -13.20 3.38
C PRO A 179 -30.69 -14.51 4.18
N THR A 180 -31.74 -15.33 4.03
CA THR A 180 -31.85 -16.65 4.68
C THR A 180 -30.92 -17.68 4.05
N ARG A 181 -30.95 -17.80 2.70
CA ARG A 181 -30.09 -18.73 1.95
C ARG A 181 -28.62 -18.34 2.07
N LYS A 182 -28.33 -17.03 2.01
CA LYS A 182 -26.99 -16.48 2.25
C LYS A 182 -26.43 -16.91 3.61
N ARG A 183 -27.22 -16.78 4.69
CA ARG A 183 -26.82 -17.23 6.03
C ARG A 183 -26.60 -18.75 6.10
N ALA A 184 -27.43 -19.55 5.44
CA ALA A 184 -27.27 -20.99 5.40
C ALA A 184 -25.95 -21.40 4.70
N LEU A 185 -25.64 -20.80 3.55
CA LEU A 185 -24.40 -21.02 2.81
C LEU A 185 -23.17 -20.60 3.62
N LEU A 186 -23.20 -19.41 4.23
CA LEU A 186 -22.08 -18.94 5.06
C LEU A 186 -21.90 -19.78 6.32
N ARG A 187 -22.99 -20.32 6.89
CA ARG A 187 -22.91 -21.22 8.04
C ARG A 187 -22.32 -22.57 7.66
N HIS A 188 -22.59 -23.06 6.46
CA HIS A 188 -22.08 -24.33 5.97
C HIS A 188 -20.61 -24.25 5.52
N PHE A 189 -20.27 -23.24 4.71
CA PHE A 189 -18.95 -23.11 4.08
C PHE A 189 -18.01 -22.13 4.78
N GLY A 190 -18.49 -21.37 5.77
CA GLY A 190 -17.73 -20.39 6.54
C GLY A 190 -17.50 -19.05 5.82
N THR A 191 -17.13 -19.07 4.54
CA THR A 191 -16.80 -17.85 3.79
C THR A 191 -17.43 -17.83 2.39
N ALA A 192 -17.70 -16.64 1.84
CA ALA A 192 -18.23 -16.50 0.48
C ALA A 192 -17.27 -17.05 -0.60
N LYS A 193 -15.96 -16.98 -0.35
CA LYS A 193 -14.92 -17.58 -1.21
C LYS A 193 -14.93 -19.10 -1.20
N ALA A 194 -15.33 -19.72 -0.09
CA ALA A 194 -15.53 -21.17 -0.03
C ALA A 194 -16.78 -21.57 -0.81
N VAL A 195 -17.86 -20.79 -0.72
CA VAL A 195 -19.08 -20.99 -1.52
C VAL A 195 -18.79 -20.87 -3.02
N SER A 196 -17.98 -19.90 -3.45
CA SER A 196 -17.64 -19.69 -4.87
C SER A 196 -16.80 -20.81 -5.49
N ARG A 197 -16.24 -21.73 -4.67
CA ARG A 197 -15.42 -22.87 -5.11
C ARG A 197 -16.10 -24.22 -4.88
N ALA A 198 -17.28 -24.21 -4.27
CA ALA A 198 -18.02 -25.42 -3.96
C ALA A 198 -18.54 -26.06 -5.25
N SER A 199 -18.61 -27.39 -5.27
CA SER A 199 -19.28 -28.13 -6.34
C SER A 199 -20.80 -27.90 -6.28
N VAL A 200 -21.51 -28.16 -7.38
CA VAL A 200 -22.99 -28.08 -7.39
C VAL A 200 -23.56 -29.04 -6.35
N GLU A 201 -22.97 -30.22 -6.20
CA GLU A 201 -23.35 -31.24 -5.24
C GLU A 201 -23.23 -30.74 -3.78
N ASP A 202 -22.12 -30.08 -3.46
CA ASP A 202 -21.90 -29.51 -2.12
C ASP A 202 -22.89 -28.37 -1.82
N LEU A 203 -23.23 -27.56 -2.82
CA LEU A 203 -24.19 -26.47 -2.68
C LEU A 203 -25.61 -27.00 -2.42
N ILE A 204 -26.00 -28.12 -3.03
CA ILE A 204 -27.29 -28.79 -2.80
C ILE A 204 -27.39 -29.35 -1.38
N ALA A 205 -26.27 -29.76 -0.77
CA ALA A 205 -26.25 -30.25 0.60
C ALA A 205 -26.64 -29.17 1.65
N VAL A 206 -26.67 -27.89 1.25
CA VAL A 206 -27.08 -26.80 2.13
C VAL A 206 -28.61 -26.69 2.20
N GLN A 207 -29.13 -26.77 3.42
CA GLN A 207 -30.56 -26.66 3.68
C GLN A 207 -31.16 -25.38 3.09
N GLY A 208 -32.16 -25.54 2.22
CA GLY A 208 -32.88 -24.43 1.57
C GLY A 208 -32.30 -23.98 0.23
N ILE A 209 -31.28 -24.68 -0.28
CA ILE A 209 -30.76 -24.54 -1.64
C ILE A 209 -31.32 -25.68 -2.49
N SER A 210 -32.04 -25.34 -3.56
CA SER A 210 -32.48 -26.31 -4.57
C SER A 210 -31.37 -26.54 -5.60
N GLU A 211 -31.46 -27.63 -6.37
CA GLU A 211 -30.55 -27.91 -7.48
C GLU A 211 -30.45 -26.74 -8.49
N GLN A 212 -31.59 -26.14 -8.84
CA GLN A 212 -31.63 -24.95 -9.70
C GLN A 212 -30.86 -23.76 -9.10
N MET A 213 -30.97 -23.54 -7.78
CA MET A 213 -30.26 -22.46 -7.09
C MET A 213 -28.77 -22.76 -6.95
N ALA A 214 -28.41 -24.01 -6.67
CA ALA A 214 -27.02 -24.46 -6.63
C ALA A 214 -26.32 -24.24 -7.98
N LYS A 215 -26.99 -24.60 -9.09
CA LYS A 215 -26.49 -24.34 -10.43
C LYS A 215 -26.31 -22.85 -10.69
N LEU A 216 -27.29 -22.01 -10.33
CA LEU A 216 -27.19 -20.56 -10.50
C LEU A 216 -26.01 -19.95 -9.71
N ILE A 217 -25.80 -20.39 -8.47
CA ILE A 217 -24.67 -19.95 -7.64
C ILE A 217 -23.35 -20.40 -8.30
N TYR A 218 -23.27 -21.65 -8.73
CA TYR A 218 -22.08 -22.20 -9.37
C TYR A 218 -21.75 -21.44 -10.67
N ASP A 219 -22.73 -21.28 -11.56
CA ASP A 219 -22.59 -20.58 -12.83
C ASP A 219 -22.15 -19.13 -12.61
N HIS A 220 -22.75 -18.41 -11.65
CA HIS A 220 -22.36 -17.02 -11.34
C HIS A 220 -20.87 -16.86 -11.01
N PHE A 221 -20.28 -17.83 -10.31
CA PHE A 221 -18.87 -17.79 -9.92
C PHE A 221 -17.90 -18.42 -10.93
N HIS A 222 -18.40 -19.21 -11.88
CA HIS A 222 -17.57 -19.94 -12.85
C HIS A 222 -17.72 -19.44 -14.30
N GLU A 223 -18.79 -18.72 -14.66
CA GLU A 223 -18.93 -18.06 -15.96
C GLU A 223 -18.11 -16.75 -16.06
N GLN A 224 -17.78 -16.09 -14.94
CA GLN A 224 -16.90 -14.90 -14.94
C GLN A 224 -15.41 -15.24 -15.13
N ALA A 225 -15.05 -16.52 -15.25
CA ALA A 225 -13.68 -16.99 -15.46
C ALA A 225 -13.35 -17.34 -16.94
N GLY A 226 -14.25 -17.00 -17.88
CA GLY A 226 -14.06 -17.16 -19.33
C GLY A 226 -13.73 -15.86 -20.04
#